data_AF-A0A368ZSI0-F1
#
_entry.id   AF-A0A368ZSI0-F1
#
_cell.length_a   1.000
_cell.length_b   1.000
_cell.length_c   1.000
_cell.angle_alpha   90.00
_cell.angle_beta   90.00
_cell.angle_gamma   90.00
#
_symmetry.space_group_name_H-M   'P 1'
#
loop_
_entity.id
_entity.type
_entity.pdbx_description
1 polymer ?
#
loop_
_entity_poly.entity_id
_entity_poly.type
_entity_poly.pdbx_seq_one_letter_code
_entity_poly.pdbx_strand_id
1 'polypeptide(L)'
;MTKLNNKTNTEINNKEKTSFLTFLYVGNTDAVFSEDTRRVFIINLFTSVGVLFTLPLGVVSIWQGKLLLGVSLLVIAILYSLNHIYLRRTHNHKLCGYFVIYPLYVLMIYLVYSGGVNGTGHVWIYCIPAVALFLHGMKRGLIELTLFTLALILVMYFMDSRFSEFGYHETLKSRILFSFIVVVFLSGIYEYSMSRFNQELKETTTKLKS
;
A
#
# COMPACT_ATOMS: atom_id res chain seq x y z
N MET A 1 34.97 8.48 -30.79
CA MET A 1 34.61 8.67 -29.35
C MET A 1 33.13 8.41 -29.02
N THR A 2 32.25 8.14 -30.00
CA THR A 2 30.79 8.02 -29.76
C THR A 2 30.29 6.62 -29.37
N LYS A 3 31.01 5.54 -29.73
CA LYS A 3 30.61 4.15 -29.41
C LYS A 3 30.92 3.71 -27.98
N LEU A 4 31.92 4.33 -27.32
CA LEU A 4 32.28 3.99 -25.94
C LEU A 4 31.24 4.50 -24.94
N ASN A 5 30.61 5.64 -25.24
CA ASN A 5 29.64 6.30 -24.36
C ASN A 5 28.26 5.60 -24.31
N ASN A 6 27.86 4.92 -25.39
CA ASN A 6 26.61 4.15 -25.41
C ASN A 6 26.72 2.83 -24.64
N LYS A 7 27.90 2.22 -24.59
CA LYS A 7 28.11 0.95 -23.88
C LYS A 7 28.08 1.15 -22.35
N THR A 8 28.72 2.22 -21.85
CA THR A 8 28.67 2.62 -20.44
C THR A 8 27.25 3.01 -19.98
N ASN A 9 26.50 3.77 -20.79
CA ASN A 9 25.11 4.10 -20.43
C ASN A 9 24.18 2.88 -20.40
N THR A 10 24.42 1.89 -21.27
CA THR A 10 23.63 0.64 -21.27
C THR A 10 23.98 -0.23 -20.06
N GLU A 11 25.26 -0.32 -19.68
CA GLU A 11 25.70 -1.07 -18.48
C GLU A 11 25.25 -0.42 -17.17
N ILE A 12 25.27 0.92 -17.06
CA ILE A 12 24.78 1.64 -15.87
C ILE A 12 23.27 1.46 -15.71
N ASN A 13 22.49 1.60 -16.79
CA ASN A 13 21.04 1.39 -16.75
C ASN A 13 20.66 -0.07 -16.43
N ASN A 14 21.45 -1.04 -16.91
CA ASN A 14 21.25 -2.44 -16.57
C ASN A 14 21.62 -2.75 -15.12
N LYS A 15 22.65 -2.08 -14.57
CA LYS A 15 23.10 -2.23 -13.18
C LYS A 15 22.16 -1.57 -12.17
N GLU A 16 21.56 -0.43 -12.51
CA GLU A 16 20.49 0.19 -11.72
C GLU A 16 19.19 -0.62 -11.78
N LYS A 17 18.80 -1.12 -12.96
CA LYS A 17 17.67 -2.04 -13.09
C LYS A 17 17.89 -3.31 -12.27
N THR A 18 19.07 -3.93 -12.33
CA THR A 18 19.36 -5.12 -11.51
C THR A 18 19.46 -4.79 -10.03
N SER A 19 19.99 -3.62 -9.62
CA SER A 19 20.01 -3.20 -8.22
C SER A 19 18.60 -2.94 -7.66
N PHE A 20 17.74 -2.24 -8.41
CA PHE A 20 16.34 -1.99 -8.02
C PHE A 20 15.50 -3.27 -8.02
N LEU A 21 15.70 -4.15 -9.02
CA LEU A 21 15.02 -5.44 -9.06
C LEU A 21 15.52 -6.39 -7.96
N THR A 22 16.81 -6.36 -7.59
CA THR A 22 17.38 -7.13 -6.47
C THR A 22 17.01 -6.53 -5.11
N PHE A 23 16.73 -5.22 -5.06
CA PHE A 23 16.14 -4.56 -3.91
C PHE A 23 14.68 -5.00 -3.73
N LEU A 24 13.90 -5.10 -4.81
CA LEU A 24 12.49 -5.48 -4.78
C LEU A 24 12.25 -6.99 -4.59
N TYR A 25 13.02 -7.83 -5.29
CA TYR A 25 13.05 -9.29 -5.14
C TYR A 25 14.21 -9.62 -4.21
N VAL A 26 13.93 -10.08 -2.99
CA VAL A 26 14.94 -10.43 -1.96
C VAL A 26 15.94 -11.49 -2.46
N GLY A 27 16.92 -11.08 -3.27
CA GLY A 27 18.11 -11.83 -3.65
C GLY A 27 17.94 -13.14 -4.42
N ASN A 28 16.84 -13.42 -5.12
CA ASN A 28 16.73 -14.66 -5.90
C ASN A 28 16.04 -14.46 -7.26
N THR A 29 16.84 -14.25 -8.31
CA THR A 29 16.39 -14.12 -9.71
C THR A 29 16.08 -15.47 -10.37
N ASP A 30 16.43 -16.59 -9.73
CA ASP A 30 16.36 -17.93 -10.35
C ASP A 30 15.24 -18.82 -9.78
N ALA A 31 14.44 -18.32 -8.83
CA ALA A 31 13.27 -19.05 -8.35
C ALA A 31 12.08 -18.80 -9.29
N VAL A 32 11.70 -19.84 -10.03
CA VAL A 32 10.35 -20.12 -10.56
C VAL A 32 9.30 -19.21 -9.88
N PHE A 33 8.50 -18.46 -10.67
CA PHE A 33 7.40 -17.59 -10.20
C PHE A 33 6.54 -18.27 -9.13
N SER A 34 6.98 -18.18 -7.87
CA SER A 34 6.30 -18.75 -6.72
C SER A 34 5.40 -17.67 -6.15
N GLU A 35 4.23 -18.07 -5.61
CA GLU A 35 3.31 -17.13 -4.97
C GLU A 35 3.97 -16.33 -3.84
N ASP A 36 4.96 -16.92 -3.18
CA ASP A 36 5.73 -16.31 -2.10
C ASP A 36 6.62 -15.17 -2.61
N THR A 37 7.34 -15.35 -3.73
CA THR A 37 8.14 -14.30 -4.35
C THR A 37 7.28 -13.09 -4.75
N ARG A 38 6.08 -13.35 -5.29
CA ARG A 38 5.12 -12.29 -5.65
C ARG A 38 4.66 -11.50 -4.43
N ARG A 39 4.36 -12.19 -3.32
CA ARG A 39 3.95 -11.55 -2.06
C ARG A 39 5.05 -10.70 -1.45
N VAL A 40 6.30 -11.18 -1.47
CA VAL A 40 7.48 -10.39 -1.05
C VAL A 40 7.58 -9.10 -1.83
N PHE A 41 7.51 -9.21 -3.16
CA PHE A 41 7.62 -8.07 -4.05
C PHE A 41 6.55 -7.01 -3.73
N ILE A 42 5.31 -7.45 -3.54
CA ILE A 42 4.18 -6.57 -3.21
C ILE A 42 4.38 -5.90 -1.85
N ILE A 43 4.75 -6.64 -0.81
CA ILE A 43 5.01 -6.09 0.53
C ILE A 43 6.12 -5.04 0.44
N ASN A 44 7.20 -5.35 -0.26
CA ASN A 44 8.34 -4.47 -0.40
C ASN A 44 7.99 -3.17 -1.15
N LEU A 45 7.24 -3.30 -2.24
CA LEU A 45 6.73 -2.15 -2.99
C LEU A 45 5.87 -1.25 -2.10
N PHE A 46 4.93 -1.81 -1.35
CA PHE A 46 4.07 -1.03 -0.46
C PHE A 46 4.82 -0.39 0.70
N THR A 47 5.79 -1.08 1.33
CA THR A 47 6.63 -0.47 2.36
C THR A 47 7.47 0.69 1.81
N SER A 48 8.05 0.51 0.62
CA SER A 48 8.87 1.55 -0.03
C SER A 48 8.04 2.78 -0.40
N VAL A 49 6.87 2.57 -1.01
CA VAL A 49 5.93 3.64 -1.34
C VAL A 49 5.42 4.32 -0.06
N GLY A 50 5.09 3.55 0.97
CA GLY A 50 4.67 4.06 2.27
C GLY A 50 5.70 5.01 2.86
N VAL A 51 6.96 4.58 2.97
CA VAL A 51 8.07 5.40 3.48
C VAL A 51 8.27 6.66 2.64
N LEU A 52 8.22 6.55 1.31
CA LEU A 52 8.36 7.66 0.38
C LEU A 52 7.33 8.77 0.60
N PHE A 53 6.08 8.41 0.94
CA PHE A 53 5.04 9.39 1.23
C PHE A 53 5.05 9.86 2.69
N THR A 54 5.20 8.95 3.66
CA THR A 54 5.08 9.31 5.08
C THR A 54 6.24 10.17 5.59
N LEU A 55 7.46 9.99 5.06
CA LEU A 55 8.62 10.78 5.51
C LEU A 55 8.49 12.27 5.14
N PRO A 56 8.32 12.68 3.87
CA PRO A 56 8.17 14.09 3.52
C PRO A 56 6.93 14.70 4.16
N LEU A 57 5.79 13.99 4.15
CA LEU A 57 4.56 14.48 4.76
C LEU A 57 4.68 14.65 6.27
N GLY A 58 5.42 13.78 6.95
CA GLY A 58 5.71 13.90 8.38
C GLY A 58 6.52 15.16 8.69
N VAL A 59 7.60 15.41 7.93
CA VAL A 59 8.44 16.61 8.08
C VAL A 59 7.64 17.89 7.79
N VAL A 60 6.87 17.91 6.70
CA VAL A 60 6.01 19.05 6.35
C VAL A 60 4.96 19.31 7.43
N SER A 61 4.36 18.26 8.00
CA SER A 61 3.37 18.40 9.07
C SER A 61 3.96 19.03 10.33
N ILE A 62 5.21 18.71 10.67
CA ILE A 62 5.93 19.33 11.79
C ILE A 62 6.17 20.82 11.52
N TRP A 63 6.60 21.18 10.31
CA TRP A 63 6.78 22.60 9.92
C TRP A 63 5.48 23.40 9.97
N GLN A 64 4.34 22.77 9.70
CA GLN A 64 3.03 23.39 9.81
C GLN A 64 2.47 23.44 11.25
N GLY A 65 3.29 23.08 12.26
CA GLY A 65 2.89 23.10 13.67
C GLY A 65 2.01 21.92 14.10
N LYS A 66 1.73 20.96 13.21
CA LYS A 66 0.92 19.77 13.50
C LYS A 66 1.78 18.64 14.05
N LEU A 67 2.36 18.85 15.23
CA LEU A 67 3.31 17.92 15.84
C LEU A 67 2.76 16.50 15.98
N LEU A 68 1.53 16.33 16.46
CA LEU A 68 0.94 15.01 16.66
C LEU A 68 0.80 14.21 15.35
N LEU A 69 0.35 14.87 14.28
CA LEU A 69 0.22 14.27 12.95
C LEU A 69 1.60 13.92 12.38
N GLY A 70 2.54 14.84 12.47
CA GLY A 70 3.90 14.65 11.96
C GLY A 70 4.65 13.52 12.65
N VAL A 71 4.60 13.46 14.00
CA VAL A 71 5.20 12.36 14.77
C VAL A 71 4.56 11.03 14.41
N SER A 72 3.22 10.98 14.30
CA SER A 72 2.52 9.75 13.90
C SER A 72 2.98 9.23 12.54
N LEU A 73 3.13 10.12 11.55
CA LEU A 73 3.63 9.78 10.21
C LEU A 73 5.08 9.27 10.25
N LEU A 74 5.94 9.90 11.05
CA LEU A 74 7.34 9.46 11.21
C LEU A 74 7.45 8.11 11.92
N VAL A 75 6.62 7.83 12.92
CA VAL A 75 6.57 6.53 13.59
C VAL A 75 6.19 5.43 12.60
N ILE A 76 5.20 5.68 11.74
CA ILE A 76 4.82 4.72 10.68
C ILE A 76 5.96 4.53 9.68
N ALA A 77 6.66 5.60 9.29
CA ALA A 77 7.81 5.50 8.40
C ALA A 77 8.95 4.63 8.98
N ILE A 78 9.23 4.80 10.28
CA ILE A 78 10.21 3.97 10.99
C ILE A 78 9.73 2.52 11.03
N LEU A 79 8.45 2.28 11.36
CA LEU A 79 7.89 0.95 11.42
C LEU A 79 7.93 0.22 10.07
N TYR A 80 7.66 0.91 8.95
CA TYR A 80 7.81 0.34 7.61
C TYR A 80 9.26 0.09 7.22
N SER A 81 10.18 0.97 7.61
CA SER A 81 11.62 0.75 7.42
C SER A 81 12.11 -0.49 8.18
N LEU A 82 11.66 -0.67 9.42
CA LEU A 82 11.95 -1.86 10.22
C LEU A 82 11.33 -3.12 9.64
N ASN A 83 10.08 -3.05 9.15
CA ASN A 83 9.42 -4.16 8.46
C ASN A 83 10.23 -4.60 7.23
N HIS A 84 10.69 -3.65 6.43
CA HIS A 84 11.52 -3.93 5.26
C HIS A 84 12.81 -4.69 5.62
N ILE A 85 13.51 -4.24 6.68
CA ILE A 85 14.72 -4.93 7.18
C ILE A 85 14.37 -6.34 7.72
N TYR A 86 13.26 -6.46 8.46
CA TYR A 86 12.82 -7.72 9.06
C TYR A 86 12.41 -8.75 8.00
N LEU A 87 11.71 -8.32 6.94
CA LEU A 87 11.33 -9.16 5.81
C LEU A 87 12.57 -9.75 5.13
N ARG A 88 13.63 -8.95 4.99
CA ARG A 88 14.90 -9.39 4.41
C ARG A 88 15.65 -10.40 5.27
N ARG A 89 15.46 -10.38 6.59
CA ARG A 89 16.13 -11.32 7.51
C ARG A 89 15.36 -12.61 7.76
N THR A 90 14.02 -12.54 7.80
CA THR A 90 13.19 -13.67 8.26
C THR A 90 12.45 -14.41 7.16
N HIS A 91 12.32 -13.81 5.97
CA HIS A 91 11.51 -14.35 4.87
C HIS A 91 10.07 -14.75 5.27
N ASN A 92 9.54 -14.25 6.39
CA ASN A 92 8.19 -14.59 6.84
C ASN A 92 7.17 -13.58 6.27
N HIS A 93 6.69 -13.86 5.06
CA HIS A 93 5.87 -12.94 4.29
C HIS A 93 4.48 -12.71 4.88
N LYS A 94 3.89 -13.73 5.52
CA LYS A 94 2.56 -13.62 6.14
C LYS A 94 2.56 -12.60 7.28
N LEU A 95 3.55 -12.67 8.16
CA LEU A 95 3.68 -11.76 9.29
C LEU A 95 3.94 -10.34 8.81
N CYS A 96 4.85 -10.17 7.84
CA CYS A 96 5.21 -8.86 7.30
C CYS A 96 4.02 -8.16 6.64
N GLY A 97 3.14 -8.90 5.96
CA GLY A 97 1.92 -8.34 5.37
C GLY A 97 0.98 -7.71 6.40
N TYR A 98 0.75 -8.38 7.54
CA TYR A 98 -0.03 -7.82 8.65
C TYR A 98 0.58 -6.54 9.20
N PHE A 99 1.91 -6.52 9.37
CA PHE A 99 2.63 -5.35 9.86
C PHE A 99 2.66 -4.18 8.87
N VAL A 100 2.29 -4.38 7.59
CA VAL A 100 2.10 -3.27 6.64
C VAL A 100 0.69 -2.73 6.75
N ILE A 101 -0.32 -3.60 6.72
CA ILE A 101 -1.69 -3.18 6.53
C ILE A 101 -2.39 -2.68 7.79
N TYR A 102 -2.12 -3.26 8.96
CA TYR A 102 -2.77 -2.79 10.20
C TYR A 102 -2.34 -1.38 10.59
N PRO A 103 -1.04 -1.02 10.56
CA PRO A 103 -0.62 0.36 10.77
C PRO A 103 -1.20 1.31 9.71
N LEU A 104 -1.35 0.83 8.47
CA LEU A 104 -2.00 1.60 7.41
C LEU A 104 -3.47 1.90 7.74
N TYR A 105 -4.25 0.92 8.20
CA TYR A 105 -5.64 1.13 8.61
C TYR A 105 -5.77 2.15 9.74
N VAL A 106 -4.95 2.01 10.78
CA VAL A 106 -4.94 2.93 11.92
C VAL A 106 -4.58 4.34 11.45
N LEU A 107 -3.55 4.47 10.60
CA LEU A 107 -3.14 5.76 10.05
C LEU A 107 -4.25 6.41 9.21
N MET A 108 -4.93 5.64 8.35
CA MET A 108 -6.00 6.18 7.50
C MET A 108 -7.20 6.64 8.31
N ILE A 109 -7.60 5.88 9.33
CA ILE A 109 -8.66 6.30 10.25
C ILE A 109 -8.25 7.56 11.00
N TYR A 110 -7.01 7.62 11.49
CA TYR A 110 -6.48 8.80 12.18
C TYR A 110 -6.43 10.04 11.28
N LEU A 111 -6.09 9.90 10.00
CA LEU A 111 -6.11 10.98 9.02
C LEU A 111 -7.54 11.51 8.77
N VAL A 112 -8.52 10.62 8.67
CA VAL A 112 -9.94 11.01 8.52
C VAL A 112 -10.44 11.73 9.77
N TYR A 113 -10.11 11.21 10.95
CA TYR A 113 -10.52 11.79 12.23
C TYR A 113 -9.89 13.18 12.45
N SER A 114 -8.57 13.29 12.29
CA SER A 114 -7.83 14.54 12.47
C SER A 114 -8.03 15.56 11.34
N GLY A 115 -8.59 15.13 10.21
CA GLY A 115 -8.64 15.90 8.97
C GLY A 115 -7.29 16.02 8.24
N GLY A 116 -6.20 15.49 8.82
CA GLY A 116 -4.87 15.54 8.22
C GLY A 116 -4.33 16.96 7.97
N VAL A 117 -3.46 17.08 6.96
CA VAL A 117 -2.96 18.39 6.51
C VAL A 117 -4.04 19.07 5.68
N ASN A 118 -4.54 20.22 6.15
CA ASN A 118 -5.53 21.06 5.47
C ASN A 118 -6.81 20.33 5.05
N GLY A 119 -7.31 19.40 5.87
CA GLY A 119 -8.57 18.68 5.60
C GLY A 119 -8.45 17.52 4.60
N THR A 120 -7.25 17.25 4.07
CA THR A 120 -7.01 16.26 3.00
C THR A 120 -6.87 14.81 3.51
N GLY A 121 -7.07 14.56 4.80
CA GLY A 121 -6.88 13.22 5.38
C GLY A 121 -7.72 12.12 4.72
N HIS A 122 -8.93 12.46 4.27
CA HIS A 122 -9.85 11.53 3.61
C HIS A 122 -9.38 11.04 2.23
N VAL A 123 -8.44 11.73 1.57
CA VAL A 123 -7.97 11.35 0.24
C VAL A 123 -7.13 10.06 0.29
N TRP A 124 -6.46 9.80 1.41
CA TRP A 124 -5.53 8.69 1.51
C TRP A 124 -6.23 7.33 1.69
N ILE A 125 -7.52 7.32 2.06
CA ILE A 125 -8.27 6.07 2.25
C ILE A 125 -8.37 5.25 0.97
N TYR A 126 -8.27 5.86 -0.22
CA TYR A 126 -8.46 5.16 -1.50
C TYR A 126 -7.34 4.18 -1.85
N CYS A 127 -6.19 4.22 -1.17
CA CYS A 127 -5.15 3.20 -1.36
C CYS A 127 -5.50 1.87 -0.66
N ILE A 128 -6.36 1.92 0.36
CA ILE A 128 -6.70 0.77 1.22
C ILE A 128 -7.27 -0.42 0.44
N PRO A 129 -8.23 -0.27 -0.49
CA PRO A 129 -8.84 -1.41 -1.15
C PRO A 129 -7.86 -2.22 -1.99
N ALA A 130 -6.98 -1.54 -2.72
CA ALA A 130 -5.91 -2.19 -3.46
C ALA A 130 -4.99 -2.94 -2.51
N VAL A 131 -4.42 -2.25 -1.50
CA VAL A 131 -3.47 -2.84 -0.55
C VAL A 131 -4.06 -4.09 0.13
N ALA A 132 -5.30 -4.00 0.60
CA ALA A 132 -5.97 -5.10 1.32
C ALA A 132 -6.18 -6.34 0.47
N LEU A 133 -6.71 -6.17 -0.74
CA LEU A 133 -7.01 -7.28 -1.63
C LEU A 133 -5.72 -7.92 -2.16
N PHE A 134 -4.69 -7.12 -2.46
CA PHE A 134 -3.41 -7.64 -2.94
C PHE A 134 -2.63 -8.41 -1.86
N LEU A 135 -2.58 -7.93 -0.61
CA LEU A 135 -1.79 -8.58 0.45
C LEU A 135 -2.49 -9.79 1.06
N HIS A 136 -3.78 -9.69 1.34
CA HIS A 136 -4.53 -10.72 2.06
C HIS A 136 -5.41 -11.58 1.16
N GLY A 137 -5.48 -11.27 -0.13
CA GLY A 137 -6.32 -11.94 -1.10
C GLY A 137 -7.80 -11.54 -0.97
N MET A 138 -8.60 -12.02 -1.92
CA MET A 138 -10.02 -11.65 -2.05
C MET A 138 -10.85 -11.83 -0.78
N LYS A 139 -10.91 -13.06 -0.25
CA LYS A 139 -11.85 -13.41 0.84
C LYS A 139 -11.56 -12.62 2.11
N ARG A 140 -10.29 -12.61 2.54
CA ARG A 140 -9.87 -11.94 3.76
C ARG A 140 -9.83 -10.42 3.58
N GLY A 141 -9.33 -9.93 2.45
CA GLY A 141 -9.30 -8.51 2.14
C GLY A 141 -10.69 -7.88 2.12
N LEU A 142 -11.70 -8.56 1.56
CA LEU A 142 -13.08 -8.06 1.59
C LEU A 142 -13.64 -7.92 3.01
N ILE A 143 -13.40 -8.90 3.88
CA ILE A 143 -13.84 -8.84 5.29
C ILE A 143 -13.20 -7.63 5.99
N GLU A 144 -11.89 -7.45 5.81
CA GLU A 144 -11.16 -6.33 6.40
C GLU A 144 -11.63 -4.98 5.83
N LEU A 145 -11.96 -4.90 4.54
CA LEU A 145 -12.53 -3.70 3.92
C LEU A 145 -13.93 -3.39 4.43
N THR A 146 -14.76 -4.39 4.69
CA THR A 146 -16.07 -4.18 5.33
C THR A 146 -15.89 -3.60 6.74
N LEU A 147 -15.00 -4.18 7.54
CA LEU A 147 -14.70 -3.67 8.89
C LEU A 147 -14.14 -2.25 8.85
N PHE A 148 -13.24 -1.96 7.90
CA PHE A 148 -12.69 -0.62 7.70
C PHE A 148 -13.78 0.38 7.28
N THR A 149 -14.70 -0.01 6.39
CA THR A 149 -15.84 0.83 5.98
C THR A 149 -16.74 1.15 7.18
N LEU A 150 -17.02 0.17 8.05
CA LEU A 150 -17.78 0.40 9.28
C LEU A 150 -17.05 1.37 10.22
N ALA A 151 -15.73 1.24 10.36
CA ALA A 151 -14.92 2.17 11.14
C ALA A 151 -14.96 3.60 10.55
N LEU A 152 -14.94 3.75 9.22
CA LEU A 152 -15.09 5.06 8.57
C LEU A 152 -16.46 5.69 8.86
N ILE A 153 -17.54 4.91 8.78
CA ILE A 153 -18.89 5.39 9.10
C ILE A 153 -18.93 5.89 10.55
N LEU A 154 -18.36 5.11 11.49
CA LEU A 154 -18.29 5.49 12.89
C LEU A 154 -17.54 6.81 13.08
N VAL A 155 -16.36 6.94 12.48
CA VAL A 155 -15.51 8.14 12.62
C VAL A 155 -16.14 9.38 11.96
N MET A 156 -16.77 9.23 10.81
CA MET A 156 -17.30 10.38 10.05
C MET A 156 -18.64 10.90 10.58
N TYR A 157 -19.48 10.02 11.15
CA TYR A 157 -20.84 10.37 11.58
C TYR A 157 -21.02 10.41 13.10
N PHE A 158 -20.29 9.61 13.86
CA PHE A 158 -20.48 9.48 15.31
C PHE A 158 -19.36 10.11 16.14
N MET A 159 -18.20 10.37 15.53
CA MET A 159 -17.13 11.13 16.18
C MET A 159 -17.15 12.59 15.71
N ASP A 160 -16.66 13.48 16.58
CA ASP A 160 -16.46 14.90 16.28
C ASP A 160 -15.29 15.08 15.30
N SER A 161 -15.52 14.63 14.08
CA SER A 161 -14.57 14.73 12.98
C SER A 161 -14.51 16.19 12.53
N ARG A 162 -13.29 16.69 12.29
CA ARG A 162 -13.03 18.08 11.93
C ARG A 162 -13.57 18.52 10.55
N PHE A 163 -14.43 17.73 9.93
CA PHE A 163 -15.02 18.04 8.62
C PHE A 163 -15.78 19.38 8.61
N SER A 164 -16.47 19.70 9.71
CA SER A 164 -17.17 20.98 9.88
C SER A 164 -16.21 22.16 10.04
N GLU A 165 -15.08 21.97 10.73
CA GLU A 165 -14.04 23.01 10.92
C GLU A 165 -13.42 23.48 9.59
N PHE A 166 -13.34 22.58 8.60
CA PHE A 166 -12.79 22.90 7.27
C PHE A 166 -13.81 23.50 6.29
N GLY A 167 -15.05 23.74 6.71
CA GLY A 167 -16.08 24.33 5.86
C GLY A 167 -16.51 23.45 4.70
N TYR A 168 -16.38 22.13 4.83
CA TYR A 168 -16.82 21.19 3.81
C TYR A 168 -18.35 21.14 3.72
N HIS A 169 -18.85 20.89 2.51
CA HIS A 169 -20.27 20.68 2.29
C HIS A 169 -20.74 19.39 2.98
N GLU A 170 -21.91 19.41 3.63
CA GLU A 170 -22.47 18.29 4.41
C GLU A 170 -22.54 16.96 3.62
N THR A 171 -22.78 17.06 2.32
CA THR A 171 -22.85 15.88 1.43
C THR A 171 -21.50 15.27 1.07
N LEU A 172 -20.37 15.87 1.46
CA LEU A 172 -19.05 15.33 1.16
C LEU A 172 -18.83 13.98 1.86
N LYS A 173 -19.30 13.82 3.10
CA LYS A 173 -19.12 12.60 3.88
C LYS A 173 -19.73 11.38 3.17
N SER A 174 -20.96 11.51 2.68
CA SER A 174 -21.63 10.44 1.95
C SER A 174 -20.97 10.17 0.60
N ARG A 175 -20.54 11.22 -0.12
CA ARG A 175 -19.82 11.07 -1.39
C ARG A 175 -18.54 10.26 -1.22
N ILE A 176 -17.75 10.53 -0.18
CA ILE A 176 -16.53 9.78 0.14
C ILE A 176 -16.83 8.31 0.38
N LEU A 177 -17.90 7.99 1.12
CA LEU A 177 -18.29 6.59 1.36
C LEU A 177 -18.73 5.89 0.07
N PHE A 178 -19.56 6.54 -0.75
CA PHE A 178 -20.00 5.95 -2.02
C PHE A 178 -18.85 5.72 -2.98
N SER A 179 -17.97 6.71 -3.18
CA SER A 179 -16.78 6.53 -4.03
C SER A 179 -15.83 5.48 -3.47
N PHE A 180 -15.67 5.39 -2.13
CA PHE A 180 -14.85 4.35 -1.51
C PHE A 180 -15.41 2.95 -1.81
N ILE A 181 -16.72 2.76 -1.69
CA ILE A 181 -17.38 1.48 -2.04
C ILE A 181 -17.17 1.14 -3.51
N VAL A 182 -17.26 2.12 -4.42
CA VAL A 182 -16.95 1.89 -5.85
C VAL A 182 -15.50 1.45 -6.03
N VAL A 183 -14.54 2.07 -5.36
CA VAL A 183 -13.12 1.67 -5.43
C VAL A 183 -12.90 0.26 -4.86
N VAL A 184 -13.57 -0.10 -3.77
CA VAL A 184 -13.56 -1.47 -3.23
C VAL A 184 -14.09 -2.46 -4.26
N PHE A 185 -15.21 -2.14 -4.90
CA PHE A 185 -15.82 -2.99 -5.91
C PHE A 185 -14.93 -3.18 -7.13
N LEU A 186 -14.36 -2.09 -7.67
CA LEU A 186 -13.43 -2.14 -8.81
C LEU A 186 -12.15 -2.90 -8.48
N SER A 187 -11.57 -2.66 -7.30
CA SER A 187 -10.38 -3.39 -6.84
C SER A 187 -10.69 -4.88 -6.67
N GLY A 188 -11.89 -5.21 -6.18
CA GLY A 188 -12.40 -6.57 -6.12
C GLY A 188 -12.49 -7.20 -7.50
N ILE A 189 -13.14 -6.56 -8.48
CA ILE A 189 -13.23 -7.10 -9.84
C ILE A 189 -11.83 -7.36 -10.43
N TYR A 190 -10.91 -6.41 -10.26
CA TYR A 190 -9.55 -6.54 -10.74
C TYR A 190 -8.85 -7.76 -10.14
N GLU A 191 -8.87 -7.90 -8.81
CA GLU A 191 -8.19 -9.01 -8.12
C GLU A 191 -8.85 -10.36 -8.44
N TYR A 192 -10.18 -10.40 -8.60
CA TYR A 192 -10.90 -11.61 -9.01
C TYR A 192 -10.48 -12.04 -10.42
N SER A 193 -10.51 -11.12 -11.38
CA SER A 193 -10.10 -11.35 -12.76
C SER A 193 -8.67 -11.84 -12.83
N MET A 194 -7.76 -11.19 -12.10
CA MET A 194 -6.34 -11.54 -12.10
C MET A 194 -6.07 -12.88 -11.41
N SER A 195 -6.79 -13.18 -10.32
CA SER A 195 -6.72 -14.48 -9.65
C SER A 195 -7.17 -15.62 -10.58
N ARG A 196 -8.27 -15.41 -11.31
CA ARG A 196 -8.79 -16.38 -12.27
C ARG A 196 -7.85 -16.63 -13.44
N PHE A 197 -7.34 -15.56 -14.05
CA PHE A 197 -6.38 -15.64 -15.14
C PHE A 197 -5.11 -16.43 -14.75
N ASN A 198 -4.60 -16.19 -13.54
CA ASN A 198 -3.45 -16.93 -13.03
C ASN A 198 -3.74 -18.43 -12.78
N GLN A 199 -4.97 -18.79 -12.41
CA GLN A 199 -5.35 -20.21 -12.25
C GLN A 199 -5.35 -20.93 -13.60
N GLU A 200 -5.94 -20.32 -14.64
CA GLU A 200 -6.01 -20.91 -15.98
C GLU A 200 -4.62 -21.10 -16.61
N LEU A 201 -3.71 -20.15 -16.39
CA LEU A 201 -2.30 -20.29 -16.80
C LEU A 201 -1.60 -21.45 -16.09
N LYS A 202 -1.83 -21.63 -14.78
CA LYS A 202 -1.26 -22.76 -14.02
C LYS A 202 -1.79 -24.08 -14.57
N GLU A 203 -3.09 -24.22 -14.78
CA GLU A 203 -3.70 -25.43 -15.33
C GLU A 203 -3.16 -25.79 -16.72
N THR A 204 -3.02 -24.81 -17.61
CA THR A 204 -2.48 -25.02 -18.95
C THR A 204 -1.00 -25.43 -18.92
N THR A 205 -0.20 -24.80 -18.06
CA THR A 205 1.23 -25.13 -17.89
C THR A 205 1.42 -26.54 -17.32
N THR A 206 0.55 -26.96 -16.39
CA THR A 206 0.56 -28.32 -15.85
C THR A 206 0.22 -29.34 -16.93
N LYS A 207 -0.80 -29.08 -17.77
CA LYS A 207 -1.17 -29.96 -18.89
C LYS A 207 -0.08 -30.08 -19.96
N LEU A 208 0.71 -29.03 -20.18
CA LEU A 208 1.83 -29.06 -21.14
C LEU A 208 3.05 -29.85 -20.61
N LYS A 209 3.13 -30.09 -19.30
CA LYS A 209 4.22 -30.86 -18.67
C LYS A 209 3.87 -32.34 -18.46
N SER A 210 2.59 -32.73 -18.58
CA SER A 210 2.10 -34.11 -18.51
C SER A 210 2.01 -34.75 -19.88
#